data_AF-A0A821MIK3-F1
#
_entry.id   AF-A0A821MIK3-F1
#
_cell.length_a   1.000
_cell.length_b   1.000
_cell.length_c   1.000
_cell.angle_alpha   90.00
_cell.angle_beta   90.00
_cell.angle_gamma   90.00
#
_symmetry.space_group_name_H-M   'P 1'
#
loop_
_entity.id
_entity.type
_entity.pdbx_description
1 polymer ?
#
loop_
_entity_poly.entity_id
_entity_poly.type
_entity_poly.pdbx_seq_one_letter_code
_entity_poly.pdbx_strand_id
1 'polypeptide(L)'
;MYFFWASIINNLYLLFAIPPTLYSINYGDLNSRSLIYCKLRFYLTNTLGQSARYCIILACIDRFILTTMNVYFQILIQPTNARYLMCIMFLFWHIFPIHILFSTTIINGRCNQFGLYYILHNIYLIIF
;
A
#
# COMPACT_ATOMS: atom_id res chain seq x y z
N MET A 1 -2.41 15.17 -11.08
CA MET A 1 -1.84 15.09 -9.71
C MET A 1 -1.72 13.65 -9.22
N TYR A 2 -2.75 12.81 -9.39
CA TYR A 2 -2.74 11.42 -8.95
C TYR A 2 -1.57 10.57 -9.48
N PHE A 3 -1.24 10.68 -10.77
CA PHE A 3 -0.10 9.96 -11.37
C PHE A 3 1.26 10.36 -10.77
N PHE A 4 1.46 11.63 -10.44
CA PHE A 4 2.69 12.11 -9.82
C PHE A 4 2.88 11.50 -8.43
N TRP A 5 1.81 11.48 -7.62
CA TRP A 5 1.80 10.81 -6.32
C TRP A 5 2.00 9.29 -6.44
N ALA A 6 1.34 8.65 -7.41
CA ALA A 6 1.54 7.24 -7.69
C ALA A 6 3.01 6.94 -8.02
N SER A 7 3.67 7.78 -8.83
CA SER A 7 5.09 7.63 -9.14
C SER A 7 5.98 7.78 -7.90
N ILE A 8 5.72 8.75 -7.03
CA ILE A 8 6.49 8.91 -5.77
C ILE A 8 6.33 7.68 -4.88
N ILE A 9 5.09 7.24 -4.65
CA ILE A 9 4.79 6.09 -3.79
C ILE A 9 5.39 4.82 -4.38
N ASN A 10 5.32 4.63 -5.70
CA ASN A 10 5.89 3.47 -6.37
C ASN A 10 7.43 3.45 -6.29
N ASN A 11 8.08 4.61 -6.43
CA ASN A 11 9.53 4.70 -6.23
C ASN A 11 9.92 4.38 -4.77
N LEU A 12 9.17 4.90 -3.80
CA LEU A 12 9.38 4.54 -2.38
C LEU A 12 9.17 3.04 -2.15
N TYR A 13 8.11 2.45 -2.71
CA TYR A 13 7.85 1.03 -2.63
C TYR A 13 9.02 0.20 -3.17
N LEU A 14 9.53 0.53 -4.36
CA LEU A 14 10.68 -0.15 -4.95
C LEU A 14 11.95 0.01 -4.10
N LEU A 15 12.18 1.19 -3.52
CA LEU A 15 13.31 1.45 -2.61
C LEU A 15 13.26 0.56 -1.36
N PHE A 16 12.07 0.23 -0.85
CA PHE A 16 11.93 -0.66 0.31
C PHE A 16 11.84 -2.15 -0.06
N ALA A 17 11.38 -2.47 -1.27
CA ALA A 17 11.22 -3.84 -1.73
C ALA A 17 12.54 -4.45 -2.23
N ILE A 18 13.31 -3.72 -3.05
CA ILE A 18 14.45 -4.24 -3.81
C ILE A 18 15.71 -4.50 -2.94
N PRO A 19 16.21 -3.55 -2.13
CA PRO A 19 17.43 -3.74 -1.36
C PRO A 19 17.44 -5.00 -0.47
N PRO A 20 16.39 -5.32 0.31
CA PRO A 20 16.37 -6.56 1.08
C PRO A 20 16.37 -7.82 0.22
N THR A 21 15.75 -7.79 -0.98
CA THR A 21 15.78 -8.95 -1.89
C THR A 21 17.16 -9.16 -2.52
N LEU A 22 17.88 -8.08 -2.83
CA LEU A 22 19.25 -8.19 -3.33
C LEU A 22 20.21 -8.63 -2.22
N TYR A 23 20.00 -8.13 -0.99
CA TYR A 23 20.80 -8.52 0.16
C TYR A 23 20.63 -10.00 0.52
N SER A 24 19.41 -10.54 0.44
CA SER A 24 19.15 -11.96 0.72
C SER A 24 19.83 -12.94 -0.25
N ILE A 25 20.28 -12.48 -1.42
CA ILE A 25 21.02 -13.32 -2.38
C ILE A 25 22.42 -13.63 -1.86
N ASN A 26 23.07 -12.64 -1.23
CA ASN A 26 24.47 -12.74 -0.81
C ASN A 26 24.64 -13.01 0.70
N TYR A 27 23.62 -12.73 1.51
CA TYR A 27 23.66 -12.86 2.96
C TYR A 27 22.36 -13.49 3.47
N GLY A 28 22.41 -14.28 4.55
CA GLY A 28 21.22 -14.89 5.14
C GLY A 28 20.12 -13.88 5.47
N ASP A 29 18.86 -14.28 5.30
CA ASP A 29 17.68 -13.41 5.35
C ASP A 29 17.61 -12.51 6.61
N LEU A 30 17.73 -11.19 6.44
CA LEU A 30 17.52 -10.21 7.51
C LEU A 30 16.10 -10.30 8.12
N ASN A 31 15.13 -10.74 7.31
CA ASN A 31 13.74 -10.94 7.72
C ASN A 31 13.57 -12.04 8.78
N SER A 32 14.47 -13.01 8.81
CA SER A 32 14.44 -14.13 9.76
C SER A 32 15.24 -13.84 11.03
N ARG A 33 16.19 -12.89 10.97
CA ARG A 33 17.01 -12.46 12.10
C ARG A 33 16.36 -11.40 12.98
N SER A 34 15.60 -10.48 12.40
CA SER A 34 15.06 -9.34 13.15
C SER A 34 13.56 -9.19 12.96
N LEU A 35 12.82 -9.45 14.04
CA LEU A 35 11.37 -9.38 14.08
C LEU A 35 10.87 -7.96 13.78
N ILE A 36 11.58 -6.94 14.25
CA ILE A 36 11.27 -5.52 14.00
C ILE A 36 11.35 -5.21 12.49
N TYR A 37 12.40 -5.67 11.81
CA TYR A 37 12.58 -5.43 10.37
C TYR A 37 11.53 -6.15 9.54
N CYS A 38 11.24 -7.41 9.86
CA CYS A 38 10.17 -8.18 9.25
C CYS A 38 8.82 -7.45 9.34
N LYS A 39 8.44 -6.98 10.53
CA LYS A 39 7.21 -6.21 10.77
C LYS A 39 7.16 -4.92 9.95
N LEU A 40 8.22 -4.12 10.02
CA LEU A 40 8.30 -2.83 9.36
C LEU A 40 8.26 -2.97 7.84
N ARG A 41 9.02 -3.92 7.29
CA ARG A 41 9.04 -4.19 5.85
C ARG A 41 7.67 -4.61 5.36
N PHE A 42 7.03 -5.58 6.02
CA PHE A 42 5.73 -6.09 5.61
C PHE A 42 4.65 -4.98 5.68
N TYR A 43 4.68 -4.16 6.74
CA TYR A 43 3.82 -2.98 6.87
C TYR A 43 4.03 -1.99 5.72
N LEU A 44 5.27 -1.56 5.47
CA LEU A 44 5.60 -0.57 4.43
C LEU A 44 5.27 -1.06 3.03
N THR A 45 5.59 -2.32 2.71
CA THR A 45 5.26 -2.88 1.39
C THR A 45 3.76 -2.93 1.17
N ASN A 46 2.98 -3.28 2.20
CA ASN A 46 1.54 -3.32 2.09
C ASN A 46 0.93 -1.91 1.99
N THR A 47 1.33 -0.96 2.85
CA THR A 47 0.79 0.41 2.82
C THR A 47 1.12 1.14 1.53
N LEU A 48 2.38 1.07 1.08
CA LEU A 48 2.85 1.72 -0.14
C LEU A 48 2.26 1.05 -1.39
N GLY A 49 2.19 -0.29 -1.41
CA GLY A 49 1.58 -1.04 -2.50
C GLY A 49 0.10 -0.69 -2.68
N GLN A 50 -0.66 -0.69 -1.59
CA GLN A 50 -2.09 -0.35 -1.60
C GLN A 50 -2.33 1.10 -2.00
N SER A 51 -1.59 2.05 -1.40
CA SER A 51 -1.73 3.45 -1.75
C SER A 51 -1.40 3.75 -3.22
N ALA A 52 -0.40 3.07 -3.82
CA ALA A 52 -0.09 3.19 -5.24
C ALA A 52 -1.24 2.72 -6.14
N ARG A 53 -1.84 1.55 -5.86
CA ARG A 53 -3.01 1.02 -6.60
C ARG A 53 -4.18 1.98 -6.54
N TYR A 54 -4.48 2.48 -5.35
CA TYR A 54 -5.59 3.39 -5.13
C TYR A 54 -5.41 4.75 -5.80
N CYS A 55 -4.18 5.28 -5.90
CA CYS A 55 -3.92 6.46 -6.71
C CYS A 55 -4.29 6.26 -8.19
N ILE A 56 -4.07 5.06 -8.75
CA ILE A 56 -4.45 4.72 -10.12
C ILE A 56 -5.97 4.62 -10.24
N ILE A 57 -6.65 3.94 -9.30
CA ILE A 57 -8.12 3.83 -9.28
C ILE A 57 -8.75 5.22 -9.24
N LEU A 58 -8.27 6.12 -8.37
CA LEU A 58 -8.76 7.50 -8.32
C LEU A 58 -8.49 8.26 -9.61
N ALA A 59 -7.35 8.06 -10.25
CA ALA A 59 -7.06 8.68 -11.54
C ALA A 59 -8.06 8.20 -12.62
N CYS A 60 -8.43 6.91 -12.61
CA CYS A 60 -9.43 6.36 -13.52
C CYS A 60 -10.83 6.93 -13.23
N ILE A 61 -11.21 7.02 -11.96
CA ILE A 61 -12.50 7.61 -11.55
C ILE A 61 -12.56 9.09 -11.97
N ASP A 62 -11.51 9.86 -11.72
CA ASP A 62 -11.42 11.28 -12.10
C ASP A 62 -11.59 11.47 -13.63
N ARG A 63 -10.94 10.61 -14.43
CA ARG A 63 -11.09 10.60 -15.90
C ARG A 63 -12.48 10.16 -16.34
N PHE A 64 -13.06 9.15 -15.71
CA PHE A 64 -14.41 8.70 -16.01
C PHE A 64 -15.42 9.81 -15.74
N ILE A 65 -15.33 10.47 -14.59
CA ILE A 65 -16.25 11.55 -14.25
C ILE A 65 -16.13 12.72 -15.24
N LEU A 66 -14.93 13.06 -15.70
CA LEU A 66 -14.74 14.10 -16.74
C LEU A 66 -15.50 13.80 -18.04
N THR A 67 -15.73 12.53 -18.37
CA THR A 67 -16.50 12.13 -19.55
C THR A 67 -18.01 12.13 -19.32
N THR A 68 -18.46 12.23 -18.07
CA THR A 68 -19.89 12.27 -17.74
C THR A 68 -20.46 13.69 -17.83
N MET A 69 -21.66 13.81 -18.41
CA MET A 69 -22.40 15.06 -18.57
C MET A 69 -23.12 15.52 -17.28
N ASN A 70 -22.96 14.79 -16.18
CA ASN A 70 -23.71 15.07 -14.95
C ASN A 70 -22.97 16.12 -14.10
N VAL A 71 -23.60 17.28 -13.94
CA VAL A 71 -23.07 18.46 -13.24
C VAL A 71 -22.72 18.16 -11.78
N TYR A 72 -23.47 17.28 -11.11
CA TYR A 72 -23.18 16.92 -9.72
C TYR A 72 -21.81 16.26 -9.55
N PHE A 73 -21.40 15.42 -10.51
CA PHE A 73 -20.08 14.79 -10.46
C PHE A 73 -18.97 15.73 -10.91
N GLN A 74 -19.25 16.72 -11.75
CA GLN A 74 -18.26 17.72 -12.16
C GLN A 74 -17.82 18.62 -10.99
N ILE A 75 -18.70 18.88 -10.02
CA ILE A 75 -18.37 19.62 -8.78
C ILE A 75 -17.36 18.84 -7.91
N LEU A 76 -17.38 17.50 -7.96
CA LEU A 76 -16.46 16.64 -7.21
C LEU A 76 -15.03 16.63 -7.77
N ILE A 77 -14.82 16.94 -9.05
CA ILE A 77 -13.49 16.94 -9.72
C ILE A 77 -12.65 18.17 -9.36
N GLN A 78 -13.18 19.15 -8.62
CA GLN A 78 -12.41 20.34 -8.26
C GLN A 78 -11.03 19.96 -7.65
N PRO A 79 -9.93 20.59 -8.09
CA PRO A 79 -8.58 20.19 -7.70
C PRO A 79 -8.33 20.29 -6.18
N THR A 80 -9.10 21.13 -5.49
CA THR A 80 -9.16 21.22 -4.03
C THR A 80 -9.71 19.93 -3.41
N ASN A 81 -10.87 19.46 -3.88
CA ASN A 81 -11.53 18.23 -3.41
C ASN A 81 -10.68 16.99 -3.70
N ALA A 82 -10.06 16.94 -4.88
CA ALA A 82 -9.10 15.90 -5.27
C ALA A 82 -7.93 15.79 -4.27
N ARG A 83 -7.42 16.92 -3.77
CA ARG A 83 -6.32 16.95 -2.79
C ARG A 83 -6.78 16.44 -1.42
N TYR A 84 -7.95 16.88 -0.95
CA TYR A 84 -8.51 16.37 0.32
C TYR A 84 -8.76 14.86 0.26
N LEU A 85 -9.33 14.38 -0.84
CA LEU A 85 -9.62 12.95 -1.02
C LEU A 85 -8.34 12.11 -1.06
N MET A 86 -7.26 12.61 -1.69
CA MET A 86 -5.93 11.97 -1.61
C MET A 86 -5.38 11.93 -0.18
N CYS A 87 -5.47 13.02 0.58
CA CYS A 87 -4.97 13.05 1.96
C CYS A 87 -5.74 12.07 2.86
N ILE A 88 -7.07 12.06 2.78
CA ILE A 88 -7.92 11.15 3.54
C ILE A 88 -7.58 9.69 3.19
N MET A 89 -7.45 9.41 1.89
CA MET A 89 -7.08 8.08 1.42
C MET A 89 -5.70 7.66 1.92
N PHE A 90 -4.70 8.53 1.84
CA PHE A 90 -3.35 8.22 2.32
C PHE A 90 -3.33 7.91 3.81
N LEU A 91 -4.04 8.70 4.62
CA LEU A 91 -4.20 8.46 6.06
C LEU A 91 -4.92 7.15 6.34
N PHE A 92 -6.02 6.87 5.64
CA PHE A 92 -6.77 5.64 5.77
C PHE A 92 -5.89 4.41 5.50
N TRP A 93 -5.12 4.42 4.40
CA TRP A 93 -4.22 3.33 4.04
C TRP A 93 -2.97 3.20 4.90
N HIS A 94 -2.63 4.21 5.72
CA HIS A 94 -1.56 4.10 6.71
C HIS A 94 -2.06 3.63 8.08
N ILE A 95 -3.25 4.07 8.49
CA ILE A 95 -3.85 3.73 9.78
C ILE A 95 -4.43 2.32 9.75
N PHE A 96 -5.16 1.97 8.69
CA PHE A 96 -5.82 0.68 8.59
C PHE A 96 -4.85 -0.50 8.79
N PRO A 97 -3.69 -0.60 8.10
CA PRO A 97 -2.76 -1.72 8.26
C PRO A 97 -1.91 -1.69 9.54
N ILE A 98 -2.13 -0.79 10.50
CA ILE A 98 -1.40 -0.81 11.79
C ILE A 98 -1.54 -2.18 12.48
N HIS A 99 -2.69 -2.84 12.34
CA HIS A 99 -2.92 -4.17 12.91
C HIS A 99 -1.97 -5.25 12.35
N ILE A 100 -1.38 -5.05 11.17
CA ILE A 100 -0.38 -5.96 10.58
C ILE A 100 0.90 -6.00 11.41
N LEU A 101 1.30 -4.89 12.06
CA LEU A 101 2.49 -4.83 12.91
C LEU A 101 2.37 -5.74 14.14
N PHE A 102 1.15 -6.05 14.57
CA PHE A 102 0.89 -6.95 15.69
C PHE A 102 0.77 -8.40 15.24
N SER A 103 0.15 -8.64 14.08
CA SER A 103 -0.13 -10.00 13.57
C SER A 103 1.02 -10.65 12.77
N THR A 104 2.10 -9.92 12.50
CA THR A 104 3.28 -10.45 11.79
C THR A 104 4.34 -10.98 12.77
N THR A 105 4.79 -12.19 12.53
CA THR A 105 5.73 -12.93 13.39
C THR A 105 6.68 -13.76 12.53
N ILE A 106 7.73 -14.31 13.14
CA ILE A 106 8.67 -15.19 12.44
C ILE A 106 8.26 -16.64 12.74
N ILE A 107 7.79 -17.36 11.72
CA ILE A 107 7.52 -18.81 11.78
C ILE A 107 8.53 -19.52 10.90
N ASN A 108 9.19 -20.56 11.39
CA ASN A 108 10.07 -21.42 10.59
C ASN A 108 11.12 -20.62 9.77
N GLY A 109 11.67 -19.56 10.37
CA GLY A 109 12.64 -18.69 9.71
C GLY A 109 12.07 -17.80 8.59
N ARG A 110 10.74 -17.70 8.47
CA ARG A 110 10.07 -16.81 7.51
C ARG A 110 9.20 -15.80 8.23
N CYS A 111 9.21 -14.57 7.74
CA CYS A 111 8.28 -13.53 8.15
C CYS A 111 6.90 -13.88 7.60
N ASN A 112 5.97 -14.30 8.45
CA ASN A 112 4.63 -14.66 8.01
C ASN A 112 3.56 -14.27 9.05
N GLN A 113 2.32 -14.30 8.62
CA GLN A 113 1.15 -14.13 9.47
C GLN A 113 0.60 -15.51 9.88
N PHE A 114 0.02 -15.62 11.07
CA PHE A 114 -0.52 -16.88 11.59
C PHE A 114 -2.04 -17.00 11.44
N GLY A 115 -2.50 -18.24 11.23
CA GLY A 115 -3.91 -18.64 11.39
C GLY A 115 -4.88 -18.06 10.36
N LEU A 116 -6.14 -17.88 10.77
CA LEU A 116 -7.23 -17.32 9.94
C LEU A 116 -6.90 -15.93 9.38
N TYR A 117 -6.05 -15.17 10.10
CA TYR A 117 -5.67 -13.82 9.70
C TYR A 117 -4.86 -13.80 8.39
N TYR A 118 -4.01 -14.80 8.14
CA TYR A 118 -3.29 -14.93 6.86
C TYR A 118 -4.25 -15.08 5.67
N ILE A 119 -5.32 -15.87 5.82
CA ILE A 119 -6.32 -16.08 4.77
C ILE A 119 -7.09 -14.79 4.51
N LEU A 120 -7.56 -14.13 5.58
CA LEU A 120 -8.28 -12.86 5.48
C LEU A 120 -7.42 -11.77 4.84
N HIS A 121 -6.13 -11.70 5.21
CA HIS A 121 -5.20 -10.73 4.64
C HIS A 121 -4.91 -10.97 3.16
N ASN A 122 -4.79 -12.23 2.72
CA ASN A 122 -4.63 -12.55 1.30
C ASN A 122 -5.88 -12.23 0.49
N ILE A 123 -7.08 -12.53 1.02
CA ILE A 123 -8.35 -12.14 0.39
C ILE A 123 -8.40 -10.61 0.25
N TYR A 124 -8.02 -9.90 1.30
CA TYR A 124 -7.94 -8.44 1.27
C TYR A 124 -6.97 -7.91 0.21
N LEU A 125 -5.77 -8.50 0.09
CA LEU A 125 -4.75 -8.14 -0.93
C LEU A 125 -5.19 -8.40 -2.38
N ILE A 126 -6.13 -9.32 -2.58
CA ILE A 126 -6.69 -9.67 -3.89
C ILE A 126 -7.85 -8.73 -4.24
N ILE A 127 -8.71 -8.43 -3.27
CA ILE A 127 -9.89 -7.57 -3.46
C ILE A 127 -9.48 -6.09 -3.56
N PHE A 128 -8.43 -5.69 -2.84
CA PHE A 128 -7.90 -4.33 -2.76
C PHE A 128 -6.42 -4.33 -3.17
#